data_AF-A0A1D1ZFT8-F1
#
_entry.id   AF-A0A1D1ZFT8-F1
#
_cell.length_a   1.000
_cell.length_b   1.000
_cell.length_c   1.000
_cell.angle_alpha   90.00
_cell.angle_beta   90.00
_cell.angle_gamma   90.00
#
_symmetry.space_group_name_H-M   'P 1'
#
loop_
_entity.id
_entity.type
_entity.pdbx_description
1 polymer ?
#
loop_
_entity_poly.entity_id
_entity_poly.type
_entity_poly.pdbx_seq_one_letter_code
_entity_poly.pdbx_strand_id
1 'polypeptide(L)'
;VYFHGGGFALHSAATRPYDALCRRIAHAVPAVVVSVEYRLAPEHPYPAAYDDGCDALRWVDGAAALLPDVSAVFLAGDSAGGNIAHHVALRAAAAVSYERVVVAGAALLQPFFGGEGRTESEEMYGRGLPLTNELTDWFWRAFLPEGADRDHPAANVFGSGSGPELAGFPPTAVFVGGRDPLRDRQMGYVEGLRAAGVEVRLVDYPGAIHGFYAFPELPKATEVITEIRDFVWAQQGKRRSGLGPETTEDSLPGSII
;
A
#
# COMPACT_ATOMS: atom_id res chain seq x y z
N VAL A 1 7.47 1.76 -7.10
CA VAL A 1 6.62 0.76 -7.79
C VAL A 1 5.18 1.04 -7.44
N TYR A 2 4.33 1.20 -8.45
CA TYR A 2 2.92 1.57 -8.29
C TYR A 2 2.01 0.43 -8.74
N PHE A 3 1.00 0.11 -7.93
CA PHE A 3 -0.04 -0.87 -8.22
C PHE A 3 -1.38 -0.15 -8.34
N HIS A 4 -2.06 -0.31 -9.47
CA HIS A 4 -3.37 0.32 -9.69
C HIS A 4 -4.48 -0.37 -8.90
N GLY A 5 -5.53 0.36 -8.53
CA GLY A 5 -6.77 -0.15 -7.97
C GLY A 5 -7.69 -0.80 -9.01
N GLY A 6 -8.95 -1.00 -8.63
CA GLY A 6 -9.94 -1.72 -9.46
C GLY A 6 -10.39 -3.05 -8.89
N GLY A 7 -10.28 -3.24 -7.56
CA GLY A 7 -10.81 -4.43 -6.90
C GLY A 7 -10.18 -5.74 -7.37
N PHE A 8 -8.91 -5.72 -7.78
CA PHE A 8 -8.16 -6.83 -8.39
C PHE A 8 -8.68 -7.32 -9.75
N ALA A 9 -9.77 -6.75 -10.26
CA ALA A 9 -10.50 -7.27 -11.41
C ALA A 9 -10.68 -6.26 -12.55
N LEU A 10 -10.39 -4.98 -12.30
CA LEU A 10 -10.60 -3.90 -13.25
C LEU A 10 -9.33 -3.11 -13.51
N HIS A 11 -9.35 -2.40 -14.63
CA HIS A 11 -8.32 -1.48 -15.09
C HIS A 11 -7.01 -2.17 -15.50
N SER A 12 -5.98 -1.36 -15.72
CA SER A 12 -4.65 -1.76 -16.18
C SER A 12 -3.68 -0.63 -15.89
N ALA A 13 -2.38 -0.91 -15.95
CA ALA A 13 -1.34 0.11 -15.80
C ALA A 13 -1.46 1.23 -16.85
N ALA A 14 -2.01 0.90 -18.04
CA ALA A 14 -2.23 1.84 -19.14
C ALA A 14 -3.61 2.55 -19.09
N THR A 15 -4.48 2.23 -18.13
CA THR A 15 -5.79 2.88 -18.03
C THR A 15 -5.63 4.36 -17.71
N ARG A 16 -6.34 5.24 -18.46
CA ARG A 16 -6.10 6.71 -18.46
C ARG A 16 -6.01 7.34 -17.06
N PRO A 17 -6.93 7.12 -16.10
CA PRO A 17 -6.80 7.63 -14.74
C PRO A 17 -5.48 7.25 -14.05
N TYR A 18 -5.01 6.01 -14.23
CA TYR A 18 -3.81 5.50 -13.58
C TYR A 18 -2.52 5.94 -14.28
N ASP A 19 -2.50 5.99 -15.61
CA ASP A 19 -1.39 6.62 -16.35
C ASP A 19 -1.26 8.10 -15.96
N ALA A 20 -2.37 8.84 -15.91
CA ALA A 20 -2.38 10.25 -15.51
C ALA A 20 -1.89 10.43 -14.05
N LEU A 21 -2.36 9.59 -13.12
CA LEU A 21 -1.92 9.62 -11.73
C LEU A 21 -0.41 9.32 -11.61
N CYS A 22 0.08 8.27 -12.27
CA CYS A 22 1.50 7.91 -12.28
C CYS A 22 2.36 9.04 -12.85
N ARG A 23 1.93 9.70 -13.95
CA ARG A 23 2.62 10.87 -14.52
C ARG A 23 2.67 12.04 -13.54
N ARG A 24 1.58 12.32 -12.83
CA ARG A 24 1.52 13.39 -11.81
C ARG A 24 2.49 13.09 -10.66
N ILE A 25 2.56 11.83 -10.20
CA ILE A 25 3.53 11.39 -9.19
C ILE A 25 4.97 11.55 -9.74
N ALA A 26 5.26 11.03 -10.93
CA ALA A 26 6.60 11.10 -11.54
C ALA A 26 7.08 12.55 -11.78
N HIS A 27 6.15 13.47 -12.04
CA HIS A 27 6.47 14.89 -12.20
C HIS A 27 6.77 15.57 -10.85
N ALA A 28 6.04 15.23 -9.80
CA ALA A 28 6.15 15.90 -8.50
C ALA A 28 7.20 15.27 -7.57
N VAL A 29 7.42 13.96 -7.69
CA VAL A 29 8.37 13.18 -6.92
C VAL A 29 9.57 12.90 -7.82
N PRO A 30 10.80 13.27 -7.43
CA PRO A 30 12.01 13.03 -8.23
C PRO A 30 12.40 11.54 -8.18
N ALA A 31 11.55 10.67 -8.73
CA ALA A 31 11.67 9.23 -8.72
C ALA A 31 11.11 8.63 -10.01
N VAL A 32 11.63 7.47 -10.40
CA VAL A 32 11.05 6.67 -11.49
C VAL A 32 9.80 5.97 -10.98
N VAL A 33 8.69 6.10 -11.72
CA VAL A 33 7.45 5.36 -11.43
C VAL A 33 7.38 4.14 -12.33
N VAL A 34 7.51 2.96 -11.72
CA VAL A 34 7.23 1.67 -12.36
C VAL A 34 5.77 1.32 -12.09
N SER A 35 4.90 1.50 -13.08
CA SER A 35 3.47 1.13 -12.99
C SER A 35 3.31 -0.34 -13.42
N VAL A 36 2.81 -1.18 -12.52
CA VAL A 36 2.78 -2.65 -12.71
C VAL A 36 1.46 -3.07 -13.35
N GLU A 37 1.56 -3.77 -14.48
CA GLU A 37 0.44 -4.48 -15.11
C GLU A 37 0.37 -5.89 -14.51
N TYR A 38 -0.40 -6.03 -13.42
CA TYR A 38 -0.56 -7.30 -12.73
C TYR A 38 -1.76 -8.07 -13.28
N ARG A 39 -1.71 -9.41 -13.16
CA ARG A 39 -2.81 -10.29 -13.58
C ARG A 39 -4.05 -10.05 -12.72
N LEU A 40 -5.21 -10.01 -13.37
CA LEU A 40 -6.49 -9.72 -12.73
C LEU A 40 -7.28 -10.98 -12.38
N ALA A 41 -8.10 -10.87 -11.33
CA ALA A 41 -9.15 -11.81 -11.01
C ALA A 41 -10.40 -11.54 -11.87
N PRO A 42 -11.23 -12.57 -12.14
CA PRO A 42 -11.17 -13.94 -11.62
C PRO A 42 -10.24 -14.89 -12.41
N GLU A 43 -9.68 -14.48 -13.55
CA GLU A 43 -8.82 -15.33 -14.38
C GLU A 43 -7.54 -15.77 -13.63
N HIS A 44 -7.05 -14.89 -12.77
CA HIS A 44 -5.88 -15.13 -11.91
C HIS A 44 -6.20 -14.69 -10.47
N PRO A 45 -6.86 -15.55 -9.67
CA PRO A 45 -7.20 -15.23 -8.28
C PRO A 45 -5.94 -15.21 -7.39
N TYR A 46 -6.13 -15.00 -6.09
CA TYR A 46 -5.11 -15.04 -5.07
C TYR A 46 -4.20 -16.28 -5.24
N PRO A 47 -2.86 -16.14 -5.13
CA PRO A 47 -2.12 -14.91 -4.82
C PRO A 47 -1.53 -14.19 -6.05
N ALA A 48 -2.07 -14.38 -7.27
CA ALA A 48 -1.39 -13.99 -8.51
C ALA A 48 -0.92 -12.52 -8.56
N ALA A 49 -1.77 -11.57 -8.19
CA ALA A 49 -1.41 -10.15 -8.17
C ALA A 49 -0.26 -9.83 -7.18
N TYR A 50 -0.15 -10.58 -6.09
CA TYR A 50 0.95 -10.44 -5.12
C TYR A 50 2.24 -11.04 -5.66
N ASP A 51 2.16 -12.17 -6.35
CA ASP A 51 3.31 -12.79 -7.01
C ASP A 51 3.88 -11.86 -8.09
N ASP A 52 3.01 -11.27 -8.91
CA ASP A 52 3.40 -10.30 -9.95
C ASP A 52 4.07 -9.05 -9.35
N GLY A 53 3.61 -8.61 -8.17
CA GLY A 53 4.25 -7.50 -7.46
C GLY A 53 5.63 -7.84 -6.90
N CYS A 54 5.84 -9.07 -6.42
CA CYS A 54 7.17 -9.53 -6.04
C CYS A 54 8.08 -9.69 -7.27
N ASP A 55 7.57 -10.19 -8.39
CA ASP A 55 8.31 -10.29 -9.65
C ASP A 55 8.70 -8.90 -10.19
N ALA A 56 7.82 -7.90 -10.05
CA ALA A 56 8.15 -6.52 -10.36
C ALA A 56 9.31 -6.00 -9.50
N LEU A 57 9.38 -6.34 -8.21
CA LEU A 57 10.52 -5.98 -7.37
C LEU A 57 11.81 -6.70 -7.77
N ARG A 58 11.74 -7.99 -8.11
CA ARG A 58 12.89 -8.74 -8.64
C ARG A 58 13.40 -8.13 -9.94
N TRP A 59 12.49 -7.69 -10.82
CA TRP A 59 12.86 -6.99 -12.04
C TRP A 59 13.56 -5.66 -11.72
N VAL A 60 13.02 -4.87 -10.78
CA VAL A 60 13.65 -3.61 -10.33
C VAL A 60 15.04 -3.87 -9.75
N ASP A 61 15.22 -4.93 -8.96
CA ASP A 61 16.49 -5.34 -8.36
C ASP A 61 17.56 -5.63 -9.43
N GLY A 62 17.18 -6.34 -10.49
CA GLY A 62 18.05 -6.64 -11.64
C GLY A 62 18.23 -5.48 -12.63
N ALA A 63 17.39 -4.44 -12.59
CA ALA A 63 17.36 -3.35 -13.57
C ALA A 63 18.31 -2.18 -13.24
N ALA A 64 19.40 -2.42 -12.51
CA ALA A 64 20.35 -1.39 -12.07
C ALA A 64 20.98 -0.58 -13.22
N ALA A 65 21.02 -1.11 -14.45
CA ALA A 65 21.49 -0.38 -15.63
C ALA A 65 20.45 0.60 -16.21
N LEU A 66 19.17 0.44 -15.86
CA LEU A 66 18.04 1.24 -16.37
C LEU A 66 17.48 2.19 -15.30
N LEU A 67 17.68 1.88 -14.02
CA LEU A 67 17.12 2.63 -12.89
C LEU A 67 18.24 3.27 -12.06
N PRO A 68 18.07 4.53 -11.62
CA PRO A 68 19.17 5.32 -11.04
C PRO A 68 19.60 4.84 -9.65
N ASP A 69 18.66 4.65 -8.73
CA ASP A 69 18.92 4.21 -7.36
C ASP A 69 17.78 3.28 -6.92
N VAL A 70 18.08 1.99 -6.89
CA VAL A 70 17.14 0.94 -6.43
C VAL A 70 17.37 0.58 -4.96
N SER A 71 18.32 1.22 -4.28
CA SER A 71 18.48 1.07 -2.82
C SER A 71 17.38 1.78 -2.04
N ALA A 72 16.46 2.48 -2.72
CA ALA A 72 15.44 3.32 -2.10
C ALA A 72 14.11 3.20 -2.83
N VAL A 73 13.50 2.02 -2.77
CA VAL A 73 12.23 1.74 -3.45
C VAL A 73 11.05 2.09 -2.55
N PHE A 74 10.10 2.85 -3.09
CA PHE A 74 8.81 3.05 -2.45
C PHE A 74 7.76 2.22 -3.15
N LEU A 75 6.92 1.53 -2.37
CA LEU A 75 5.70 0.90 -2.86
C LEU A 75 4.56 1.89 -2.76
N ALA A 76 3.70 1.93 -3.76
CA ALA A 76 2.51 2.76 -3.73
C ALA A 76 1.39 2.04 -4.45
N GLY A 77 0.16 2.35 -4.07
CA GLY A 77 -0.99 1.82 -4.75
C GLY A 77 -2.27 2.29 -4.12
N ASP A 78 -3.34 2.19 -4.89
CA ASP A 78 -4.63 2.72 -4.49
C ASP A 78 -5.69 1.62 -4.43
N SER A 79 -6.61 1.68 -3.46
CA SER A 79 -7.64 0.65 -3.29
C SER A 79 -7.02 -0.76 -3.26
N ALA A 80 -7.41 -1.67 -4.17
CA ALA A 80 -6.79 -2.99 -4.33
C ALA A 80 -5.27 -2.93 -4.57
N GLY A 81 -4.76 -1.93 -5.27
CA GLY A 81 -3.33 -1.70 -5.43
C GLY A 81 -2.63 -1.34 -4.11
N GLY A 82 -3.32 -0.66 -3.20
CA GLY A 82 -2.82 -0.42 -1.83
C GLY A 82 -2.74 -1.71 -1.00
N ASN A 83 -3.68 -2.63 -1.21
CA ASN A 83 -3.63 -3.97 -0.64
C ASN A 83 -2.47 -4.80 -1.22
N ILE A 84 -2.27 -4.79 -2.54
CA ILE A 84 -1.13 -5.44 -3.20
C ILE A 84 0.18 -4.87 -2.64
N ALA A 85 0.32 -3.55 -2.56
CA ALA A 85 1.50 -2.89 -2.02
C ALA A 85 1.83 -3.34 -0.58
N HIS A 86 0.82 -3.50 0.28
CA HIS A 86 0.99 -4.05 1.63
C HIS A 86 1.56 -5.48 1.59
N HIS A 87 0.91 -6.40 0.85
CA HIS A 87 1.34 -7.81 0.82
C HIS A 87 2.70 -7.99 0.15
N VAL A 88 3.03 -7.18 -0.86
CA VAL A 88 4.35 -7.14 -1.48
C VAL A 88 5.40 -6.60 -0.49
N ALA A 89 5.08 -5.56 0.30
CA ALA A 89 5.96 -5.05 1.35
C ALA A 89 6.25 -6.13 2.41
N LEU A 90 5.22 -6.85 2.84
CA LEU A 90 5.32 -7.93 3.83
C LEU A 90 6.22 -9.05 3.33
N ARG A 91 5.99 -9.51 2.09
CA ARG A 91 6.84 -10.53 1.45
C ARG A 91 8.26 -10.04 1.24
N ALA A 92 8.45 -8.75 0.95
CA ALA A 92 9.78 -8.18 0.78
C ALA A 92 10.56 -8.06 2.09
N ALA A 93 9.89 -7.73 3.19
CA ALA A 93 10.50 -7.70 4.52
C ALA A 93 10.92 -9.11 5.00
N ALA A 94 10.14 -10.14 4.65
CA ALA A 94 10.46 -11.53 4.97
C ALA A 94 11.50 -12.17 4.02
N ALA A 95 11.74 -11.59 2.84
CA ALA A 95 12.61 -12.16 1.83
C ALA A 95 14.09 -11.83 2.08
N VAL A 96 14.95 -12.85 2.01
CA VAL A 96 16.42 -12.69 2.05
C VAL A 96 17.00 -12.42 0.63
N SER A 97 16.15 -12.34 -0.40
CA SER A 97 16.53 -12.56 -1.80
C SER A 97 16.76 -11.32 -2.67
N TYR A 98 16.62 -10.09 -2.15
CA TYR A 98 16.93 -8.89 -2.93
C TYR A 98 18.37 -8.45 -2.69
N GLU A 99 19.14 -8.25 -3.75
CA GLU A 99 20.55 -7.87 -3.62
C GLU A 99 20.72 -6.37 -3.39
N ARG A 100 19.83 -5.55 -3.96
CA ARG A 100 19.95 -4.09 -4.02
C ARG A 100 18.70 -3.38 -3.53
N VAL A 101 17.52 -3.97 -3.75
CA VAL A 101 16.25 -3.37 -3.38
C VAL A 101 16.08 -3.31 -1.88
N VAL A 102 15.90 -2.09 -1.38
CA VAL A 102 15.41 -1.83 -0.03
C VAL A 102 14.09 -1.08 -0.16
N VAL A 103 13.03 -1.65 0.41
CA VAL A 103 11.73 -0.97 0.48
C VAL A 103 11.80 0.09 1.57
N ALA A 104 11.93 1.35 1.17
CA ALA A 104 12.12 2.49 2.07
C ALA A 104 10.82 3.09 2.60
N GLY A 105 9.67 2.73 2.01
CA GLY A 105 8.37 3.23 2.42
C GLY A 105 7.22 2.67 1.58
N ALA A 106 6.01 2.72 2.13
CA ALA A 106 4.78 2.40 1.43
C ALA A 106 3.78 3.58 1.47
N ALA A 107 3.22 3.99 0.34
CA ALA A 107 2.17 5.01 0.26
C ALA A 107 0.86 4.37 -0.22
N LEU A 108 -0.06 4.11 0.71
CA LEU A 108 -1.28 3.34 0.49
C LEU A 108 -2.48 4.28 0.42
N LEU A 109 -3.04 4.44 -0.78
CA LEU A 109 -4.15 5.35 -1.02
C LEU A 109 -5.46 4.60 -0.87
N GLN A 110 -6.23 4.92 0.17
CA GLN A 110 -7.52 4.28 0.45
C GLN A 110 -7.46 2.74 0.32
N PRO A 111 -6.50 2.05 0.98
CA PRO A 111 -6.22 0.65 0.70
C PRO A 111 -7.44 -0.24 0.93
N PHE A 112 -7.61 -1.24 0.05
CA PHE A 112 -8.77 -2.12 0.06
C PHE A 112 -8.55 -3.31 0.99
N PHE A 113 -9.04 -3.16 2.22
CA PHE A 113 -9.16 -4.24 3.20
C PHE A 113 -10.62 -4.58 3.43
N GLY A 114 -10.87 -5.75 3.99
CA GLY A 114 -12.20 -6.31 4.20
C GLY A 114 -12.34 -6.99 5.55
N GLY A 115 -13.42 -7.76 5.66
CA GLY A 115 -13.79 -8.61 6.78
C GLY A 115 -15.27 -8.98 6.64
N GLU A 116 -15.69 -10.06 7.27
CA GLU A 116 -17.05 -10.56 7.05
C GLU A 116 -18.12 -9.65 7.65
N GLY A 117 -17.95 -9.29 8.93
CA GLY A 117 -18.83 -8.34 9.61
C GLY A 117 -18.60 -6.91 9.10
N ARG A 118 -19.67 -6.21 8.67
CA ARG A 118 -19.59 -4.83 8.16
C ARG A 118 -19.19 -3.82 9.23
N THR A 119 -18.43 -2.81 8.82
CA THR A 119 -18.16 -1.62 9.65
C THR A 119 -19.27 -0.57 9.47
N GLU A 120 -19.28 0.43 10.36
CA GLU A 120 -20.22 1.55 10.30
C GLU A 120 -20.09 2.34 8.98
N SER A 121 -18.87 2.62 8.54
CA SER A 121 -18.60 3.27 7.25
C SER A 121 -19.09 2.45 6.04
N GLU A 122 -18.96 1.12 6.06
CA GLU A 122 -19.50 0.26 5.02
C GLU A 122 -21.04 0.34 4.98
N GLU A 123 -21.70 0.36 6.13
CA GLU A 123 -23.17 0.50 6.21
C GLU A 123 -23.65 1.88 5.74
N MET A 124 -22.93 2.93 6.14
CA MET A 124 -23.29 4.32 5.87
C MET A 124 -23.03 4.74 4.43
N TYR A 125 -21.88 4.35 3.86
CA TYR A 125 -21.42 4.83 2.55
C TYR A 125 -21.43 3.77 1.45
N GLY A 126 -21.52 2.48 1.79
CA GLY A 126 -21.43 1.36 0.85
C GLY A 126 -22.65 1.13 -0.04
N ARG A 127 -23.56 2.10 -0.15
CA ARG A 127 -24.71 2.06 -1.07
C ARG A 127 -24.56 3.03 -2.24
N GLY A 128 -23.54 3.90 -2.21
CA GLY A 128 -23.32 4.95 -3.20
C GLY A 128 -22.15 4.68 -4.15
N LEU A 129 -22.03 5.51 -5.18
CA LEU A 129 -20.87 5.51 -6.08
C LEU A 129 -19.68 6.24 -5.42
N PRO A 130 -18.42 5.85 -5.76
CA PRO A 130 -18.07 4.87 -6.79
C PRO A 130 -17.91 3.43 -6.29
N LEU A 131 -18.05 3.18 -4.98
CA LEU A 131 -17.80 1.87 -4.38
C LEU A 131 -18.97 1.45 -3.50
N THR A 132 -19.62 0.34 -3.85
CA THR A 132 -20.73 -0.26 -3.06
C THR A 132 -20.29 -1.55 -2.39
N ASN A 133 -21.02 -1.95 -1.33
CA ASN A 133 -20.81 -3.21 -0.62
C ASN A 133 -21.01 -4.44 -1.50
N GLU A 134 -21.97 -4.38 -2.44
CA GLU A 134 -22.18 -5.46 -3.41
C GLU A 134 -20.99 -5.62 -4.34
N LEU A 135 -20.42 -4.50 -4.80
CA LEU A 135 -19.25 -4.48 -5.65
C LEU A 135 -18.00 -4.96 -4.90
N THR A 136 -17.80 -4.53 -3.64
CA THR A 136 -16.68 -5.03 -2.82
C THR A 136 -16.79 -6.52 -2.55
N ASP A 137 -18.00 -7.05 -2.32
CA ASP A 137 -18.21 -8.49 -2.15
C ASP A 137 -17.91 -9.27 -3.42
N TRP A 138 -18.28 -8.72 -4.57
CA TRP A 138 -17.94 -9.34 -5.85
C TRP A 138 -16.43 -9.35 -6.07
N PHE A 139 -15.72 -8.24 -5.81
CA PHE A 139 -14.26 -8.19 -5.91
C PHE A 139 -13.58 -9.21 -5.00
N TRP A 140 -14.01 -9.31 -3.73
CA TRP A 140 -13.44 -10.30 -2.82
C TRP A 140 -13.72 -11.74 -3.25
N ARG A 141 -14.93 -12.06 -3.73
CA ARG A 141 -15.22 -13.40 -4.28
C ARG A 141 -14.41 -13.72 -5.53
N ALA A 142 -14.14 -12.73 -6.38
CA ALA A 142 -13.34 -12.92 -7.58
C ALA A 142 -11.85 -13.14 -7.25
N PHE A 143 -11.35 -12.45 -6.23
CA PHE A 143 -9.92 -12.48 -5.87
C PHE A 143 -9.56 -13.60 -4.90
N LEU A 144 -10.36 -13.89 -3.88
CA LEU A 144 -9.98 -14.84 -2.83
C LEU A 144 -9.97 -16.30 -3.32
N PRO A 145 -9.23 -17.20 -2.65
CA PRO A 145 -9.29 -18.63 -2.94
C PRO A 145 -10.73 -19.15 -2.88
N GLU A 146 -11.04 -20.18 -3.68
CA GLU A 146 -12.36 -20.81 -3.64
C GLU A 146 -12.68 -21.31 -2.22
N GLY A 147 -13.85 -20.93 -1.71
CA GLY A 147 -14.30 -21.28 -0.36
C GLY A 147 -13.77 -20.38 0.76
N ALA A 148 -12.88 -19.43 0.49
CA ALA A 148 -12.46 -18.42 1.45
C ALA A 148 -13.50 -17.30 1.57
N ASP A 149 -13.56 -16.69 2.75
CA ASP A 149 -14.36 -15.51 3.06
C ASP A 149 -13.45 -14.28 3.28
N ARG A 150 -14.06 -13.13 3.56
CA ARG A 150 -13.33 -11.87 3.72
C ARG A 150 -12.56 -11.77 5.02
N ASP A 151 -12.63 -12.76 5.92
CA ASP A 151 -11.73 -12.86 7.08
C ASP A 151 -10.42 -13.59 6.74
N HIS A 152 -10.26 -14.03 5.49
CA HIS A 152 -8.98 -14.47 4.95
C HIS A 152 -7.90 -13.36 5.08
N PRO A 153 -6.63 -13.69 5.42
CA PRO A 153 -5.56 -12.69 5.67
C PRO A 153 -5.26 -11.74 4.51
N ALA A 154 -5.63 -12.11 3.27
CA ALA A 154 -5.52 -11.23 2.11
C ALA A 154 -6.45 -10.01 2.22
N ALA A 155 -7.65 -10.20 2.77
CA ALA A 155 -8.67 -9.16 2.94
C ALA A 155 -8.60 -8.54 4.33
N ASN A 156 -8.53 -9.35 5.38
CA ASN A 156 -8.60 -8.92 6.78
C ASN A 156 -7.25 -9.12 7.48
N VAL A 157 -6.30 -8.21 7.23
CA VAL A 157 -4.89 -8.31 7.67
C VAL A 157 -4.74 -8.46 9.19
N PHE A 158 -5.59 -7.80 9.99
CA PHE A 158 -5.47 -7.77 11.45
C PHE A 158 -6.67 -8.40 12.20
N GLY A 159 -7.66 -8.96 11.50
CA GLY A 159 -8.92 -9.36 12.13
C GLY A 159 -8.99 -10.80 12.66
N SER A 160 -8.07 -11.69 12.28
CA SER A 160 -8.07 -13.09 12.72
C SER A 160 -6.70 -13.50 13.30
N GLY A 161 -6.51 -13.32 14.62
CA GLY A 161 -5.32 -13.76 15.35
C GLY A 161 -4.34 -12.63 15.73
N SER A 162 -3.05 -12.95 15.88
CA SER A 162 -2.00 -12.00 16.28
C SER A 162 -1.62 -10.97 15.22
N GLY A 163 -2.28 -10.99 14.04
CA GLY A 163 -1.84 -10.26 12.85
C GLY A 163 -0.56 -10.86 12.22
N PRO A 164 -0.10 -10.33 11.08
CA PRO A 164 1.14 -10.76 10.46
C PRO A 164 2.37 -10.32 11.26
N GLU A 165 3.46 -11.04 11.10
CA GLU A 165 4.78 -10.58 11.57
C GLU A 165 5.25 -9.40 10.70
N LEU A 166 5.43 -8.24 11.31
CA LEU A 166 5.79 -6.99 10.62
C LEU A 166 7.24 -6.56 10.89
N ALA A 167 8.10 -7.48 11.33
CA ALA A 167 9.53 -7.22 11.47
C ALA A 167 10.11 -6.77 10.12
N GLY A 168 10.76 -5.60 10.09
CA GLY A 168 11.31 -5.02 8.86
C GLY A 168 10.28 -4.42 7.90
N PHE A 169 9.00 -4.34 8.27
CA PHE A 169 7.98 -3.70 7.45
C PHE A 169 8.26 -2.18 7.34
N PRO A 170 8.14 -1.58 6.13
CA PRO A 170 8.58 -0.22 5.91
C PRO A 170 7.65 0.83 6.56
N PRO A 171 8.17 2.05 6.85
CA PRO A 171 7.33 3.20 7.19
C PRO A 171 6.21 3.36 6.17
N THR A 172 4.99 3.65 6.63
CA THR A 172 3.80 3.62 5.78
C THR A 172 2.99 4.90 5.89
N ALA A 173 2.71 5.54 4.77
CA ALA A 173 1.69 6.57 4.67
C ALA A 173 0.35 5.95 4.26
N VAL A 174 -0.73 6.23 4.99
CA VAL A 174 -2.08 5.75 4.69
C VAL A 174 -2.99 6.96 4.45
N PHE A 175 -3.60 7.01 3.27
CA PHE A 175 -4.49 8.10 2.87
C PHE A 175 -5.94 7.64 3.00
N VAL A 176 -6.76 8.38 3.74
CA VAL A 176 -8.11 7.96 4.11
C VAL A 176 -9.12 9.00 3.65
N GLY A 177 -10.21 8.54 3.05
CA GLY A 177 -11.36 9.38 2.73
C GLY A 177 -12.40 9.31 3.84
N GLY A 178 -12.88 10.47 4.31
CA GLY A 178 -13.89 10.53 5.37
C GLY A 178 -15.26 9.97 4.99
N ARG A 179 -15.56 9.88 3.68
CA ARG A 179 -16.81 9.31 3.13
C ARG A 179 -16.54 8.07 2.27
N ASP A 180 -15.41 7.43 2.50
CA ASP A 180 -15.06 6.15 1.90
C ASP A 180 -15.76 5.02 2.68
N PRO A 181 -16.50 4.09 2.05
CA PRO A 181 -17.03 2.92 2.74
C PRO A 181 -15.94 2.07 3.40
N LEU A 182 -14.69 2.14 2.93
CA LEU A 182 -13.56 1.40 3.51
C LEU A 182 -12.88 2.13 4.67
N ARG A 183 -13.37 3.31 5.06
CA ARG A 183 -12.73 4.17 6.06
C ARG A 183 -12.36 3.41 7.34
N ASP A 184 -13.31 2.71 7.95
CA ASP A 184 -13.02 2.08 9.25
C ASP A 184 -12.04 0.91 9.10
N ARG A 185 -12.05 0.21 7.96
CA ARG A 185 -11.05 -0.80 7.63
C ARG A 185 -9.65 -0.19 7.53
N GLN A 186 -9.55 0.97 6.88
CA GLN A 186 -8.29 1.72 6.74
C GLN A 186 -7.80 2.24 8.09
N MET A 187 -8.70 2.71 8.95
CA MET A 187 -8.36 3.15 10.30
C MET A 187 -7.92 1.98 11.20
N GLY A 188 -8.62 0.85 11.17
CA GLY A 188 -8.19 -0.36 11.87
C GLY A 188 -6.83 -0.88 11.39
N TYR A 189 -6.55 -0.77 10.09
CA TYR A 189 -5.22 -1.08 9.53
C TYR A 189 -4.13 -0.14 10.07
N VAL A 190 -4.40 1.17 10.16
CA VAL A 190 -3.47 2.15 10.75
C VAL A 190 -3.18 1.84 12.21
N GLU A 191 -4.21 1.45 12.97
CA GLU A 191 -4.06 1.03 14.37
C GLU A 191 -3.22 -0.25 14.48
N GLY A 192 -3.50 -1.25 13.66
CA GLY A 192 -2.73 -2.50 13.62
C GLY A 192 -1.25 -2.29 13.31
N LEU A 193 -0.94 -1.46 12.31
CA LEU A 193 0.45 -1.10 11.98
C LEU A 193 1.16 -0.41 13.15
N ARG A 194 0.50 0.57 13.79
CA ARG A 194 1.07 1.30 14.94
C ARG A 194 1.28 0.38 16.14
N ALA A 195 0.33 -0.51 16.42
CA ALA A 195 0.44 -1.51 17.49
C ALA A 195 1.61 -2.47 17.26
N ALA A 196 1.93 -2.77 15.99
CA ALA A 196 3.09 -3.55 15.59
C ALA A 196 4.41 -2.75 15.52
N GLY A 197 4.41 -1.47 15.93
CA GLY A 197 5.61 -0.63 15.97
C GLY A 197 6.02 -0.01 14.63
N VAL A 198 5.19 -0.12 13.58
CA VAL A 198 5.47 0.50 12.28
C VAL A 198 5.28 2.02 12.35
N GLU A 199 6.19 2.79 11.77
CA GLU A 199 6.01 4.24 11.61
C GLU A 199 4.87 4.52 10.62
N VAL A 200 3.78 5.15 11.08
CA VAL A 200 2.61 5.44 10.24
C VAL A 200 2.31 6.93 10.13
N ARG A 201 2.31 7.45 8.89
CA ARG A 201 1.74 8.77 8.54
C ARG A 201 0.30 8.60 8.07
N LEU A 202 -0.65 9.00 8.91
CA LEU A 202 -2.06 9.07 8.51
C LEU A 202 -2.34 10.40 7.81
N VAL A 203 -2.91 10.35 6.61
CA VAL A 203 -3.34 11.52 5.84
C VAL A 203 -4.87 11.42 5.65
N ASP A 204 -5.62 12.17 6.46
CA ASP A 204 -7.09 12.10 6.49
C ASP A 204 -7.72 13.22 5.65
N TYR A 205 -8.73 12.85 4.86
CA TYR A 205 -9.52 13.78 4.04
C TYR A 205 -11.00 13.68 4.43
N PRO A 206 -11.48 14.42 5.46
CA PRO A 206 -12.79 14.22 6.12
C PRO A 206 -14.06 14.25 5.26
N GLY A 207 -13.98 14.65 3.99
CA GLY A 207 -15.12 14.68 3.07
C GLY A 207 -14.87 13.99 1.73
N ALA A 208 -13.73 13.33 1.56
CA ALA A 208 -13.39 12.67 0.30
C ALA A 208 -14.05 11.29 0.20
N ILE A 209 -14.54 10.98 -1.00
CA ILE A 209 -15.07 9.67 -1.39
C ILE A 209 -13.95 8.72 -1.80
N HIS A 210 -14.25 7.43 -1.98
CA HIS A 210 -13.30 6.48 -2.57
C HIS A 210 -12.83 6.92 -3.97
N GLY A 211 -11.53 6.83 -4.26
CA GLY A 211 -10.96 7.15 -5.58
C GLY A 211 -10.90 8.64 -5.92
N PHE A 212 -11.12 9.55 -4.97
CA PHE A 212 -11.24 11.00 -5.26
C PHE A 212 -10.01 11.60 -5.97
N TYR A 213 -8.82 11.03 -5.78
CA TYR A 213 -7.56 11.49 -6.39
C TYR A 213 -7.49 11.24 -7.91
N ALA A 214 -8.38 10.41 -8.46
CA ALA A 214 -8.54 10.18 -9.89
C ALA A 214 -9.21 11.35 -10.63
N PHE A 215 -9.80 12.30 -9.90
CA PHE A 215 -10.46 13.50 -10.45
C PHE A 215 -9.55 14.72 -10.23
N PRO A 216 -8.65 15.04 -11.18
CA PRO A 216 -7.65 16.11 -11.01
C PRO A 216 -8.27 17.50 -10.82
N GLU A 217 -9.55 17.68 -11.17
CA GLU A 217 -10.31 18.91 -10.97
C GLU A 217 -10.60 19.20 -9.49
N LEU A 218 -10.51 18.18 -8.61
CA LEU A 218 -10.68 18.35 -7.18
C LEU A 218 -9.37 18.86 -6.55
N PRO A 219 -9.37 19.98 -5.79
CA PRO A 219 -8.16 20.49 -5.13
C PRO A 219 -7.43 19.44 -4.28
N LYS A 220 -8.20 18.63 -3.56
CA LYS A 220 -7.70 17.51 -2.72
C LYS A 220 -6.91 16.47 -3.53
N ALA A 221 -7.23 16.27 -4.80
CA ALA A 221 -6.47 15.34 -5.65
C ALA A 221 -5.03 15.81 -5.87
N THR A 222 -4.76 17.12 -5.83
CA THR A 222 -3.39 17.66 -5.93
C THR A 222 -2.66 17.56 -4.60
N GLU A 223 -3.37 17.75 -3.48
CA GLU A 223 -2.82 17.56 -2.13
C GLU A 223 -2.28 16.14 -1.94
N VAL A 224 -2.96 15.10 -2.44
CA VAL A 224 -2.47 13.71 -2.37
C VAL A 224 -1.07 13.56 -2.98
N ILE A 225 -0.80 14.21 -4.12
CA ILE A 225 0.52 14.13 -4.78
C ILE A 225 1.59 14.82 -3.94
N THR A 226 1.26 15.97 -3.35
CA THR A 226 2.14 16.70 -2.42
C THR A 226 2.46 15.87 -1.19
N GLU A 227 1.46 15.23 -0.59
CA GLU A 227 1.63 14.38 0.58
C GLU A 227 2.48 13.14 0.30
N ILE A 228 2.33 12.49 -0.87
CA ILE A 228 3.21 11.40 -1.32
C ILE A 228 4.65 11.90 -1.43
N ARG A 229 4.86 13.04 -2.10
CA ARG A 229 6.18 13.65 -2.28
C ARG A 229 6.85 13.95 -0.94
N ASP A 230 6.12 14.58 -0.04
CA ASP A 230 6.63 14.99 1.26
C ASP A 230 6.95 13.77 2.14
N PHE A 231 6.15 12.69 2.04
CA PHE A 231 6.46 11.41 2.67
C PHE A 231 7.75 10.80 2.11
N VAL A 232 7.89 10.71 0.78
CA VAL A 232 9.10 10.17 0.14
C VAL A 232 10.34 10.97 0.55
N TRP A 233 10.27 12.30 0.53
CA TRP A 233 11.38 13.16 0.96
C TRP A 233 11.74 13.00 2.43
N ALA A 234 10.75 12.91 3.31
CA ALA A 234 11.00 12.69 4.73
C ALA A 234 11.77 11.37 4.98
N GLN A 235 11.35 10.28 4.34
CA GLN A 235 12.02 8.98 4.51
C GLN A 235 13.41 8.95 3.88
N GLN A 236 13.57 9.58 2.71
CA GLN A 236 14.91 9.73 2.10
C GLN A 236 15.85 10.58 2.96
N GLY A 237 15.33 11.63 3.60
CA GLY A 237 16.08 12.45 4.55
C GLY A 237 16.61 11.64 5.73
N LYS A 238 15.75 10.83 6.36
CA LYS A 238 16.12 9.93 7.47
C LYS A 238 17.19 8.91 7.07
N ARG A 239 17.06 8.33 5.88
CA ARG A 239 18.05 7.38 5.34
C ARG A 239 19.42 8.02 5.12
N ARG A 240 19.45 9.25 4.59
CA ARG A 240 20.71 9.99 4.36
C ARG A 240 21.39 10.46 5.64
N SER A 241 20.62 10.75 6.69
CA SER A 241 21.15 11.18 7.99
C SER A 241 21.60 10.02 8.89
N GLY A 242 21.43 8.76 8.50
CA GLY A 242 21.77 7.60 9.31
C GLY A 242 20.86 7.36 10.51
N LEU A 243 19.76 8.11 10.63
CA LEU A 243 18.73 7.94 11.65
C LEU A 243 17.75 6.84 11.21
N GLY A 244 18.25 5.59 11.15
CA GLY A 244 17.39 4.41 11.19
C GLY A 244 16.83 4.19 12.60
N PRO A 245 15.85 3.28 12.79
CA PRO A 245 15.30 3.01 14.13
C PRO A 245 16.45 2.68 15.08
N GLU A 246 16.51 3.38 16.21
CA GLU A 246 17.49 3.15 17.26
C GLU A 246 17.43 1.67 17.63
N THR A 247 18.47 0.91 17.26
CA THR A 247 18.79 -0.34 17.92
C THR A 247 19.15 0.04 19.35
N THR A 248 18.20 -0.11 20.27
CA THR A 248 18.48 -0.13 21.69
C THR A 248 19.29 -1.39 21.98
N GLU A 249 20.61 -1.31 21.78
CA GLU A 249 21.52 -2.17 22.54
C GLU A 249 21.96 -1.37 23.76
N ASP A 250 21.40 -1.81 24.89
CA ASP A 250 21.77 -1.41 26.23
C ASP A 250 23.30 -1.44 26.40
N SER A 251 23.80 -0.31 26.88
CA SER A 251 25.04 -0.22 27.64
C SER A 251 25.09 -1.28 28.74
N LEU A 252 26.27 -1.88 28.98
CA LEU A 252 27.03 -1.77 30.25
C LEU A 252 28.34 -2.59 30.23
N PRO A 253 29.28 -2.39 31.19
CA PRO A 253 30.67 -2.03 30.88
C PRO A 253 31.68 -3.06 31.38
N GLY A 254 32.95 -2.89 31.01
CA GLY A 254 34.03 -3.64 31.64
C GLY A 254 35.40 -3.35 31.05
N SER A 255 36.01 -2.26 31.50
CA SER A 255 37.47 -2.25 31.66
C SER A 255 37.79 -2.97 32.97
N ILE A 256 38.80 -3.84 32.96
CA ILE A 256 39.77 -4.12 34.03
C ILE A 256 40.76 -5.18 33.50
N ILE A 257 42.04 -4.75 33.46
CA ILE A 257 43.32 -5.47 33.29
C ILE A 257 43.61 -6.11 31.93
#